data_AF-A0A1H7DYW7-F1
#
_entry.id   AF-A0A1H7DYW7-F1
#
_cell.length_a   1.000
_cell.length_b   1.000
_cell.length_c   1.000
_cell.angle_alpha   90.00
_cell.angle_beta   90.00
_cell.angle_gamma   90.00
#
_symmetry.space_group_name_H-M   'P 1'
#
loop_
_entity.id
_entity.type
_entity.pdbx_description
1 polymer ?
#
loop_
_entity_poly.entity_id
_entity_poly.type
_entity_poly.pdbx_seq_one_letter_code
_entity_poly.pdbx_strand_id
1 'polypeptide(L)'
;MSSAGGKIRRGVAVVTTVLALAAGGVLVAASPAAAATPACNGQTYWWSAKWGVKLSVPINTASSGVDVRGCLMRQGDGPSGGVGRAVRALQQALNMCYQERLTLDGDFGSLTKAALVRAQRREGISADGVYGPQTADFLAFPFLSGNFVTTPCRSFYG
;
A
#
# COMPACT_ATOMS: atom_id res chain seq x y z
N MET A 1 18.30 38.73 -15.99
CA MET A 1 19.01 37.57 -16.58
C MET A 1 18.04 36.39 -16.51
N SER A 2 17.05 36.35 -17.40
CA SER A 2 17.01 35.50 -18.61
C SER A 2 17.22 34.00 -18.33
N SER A 3 16.11 33.26 -18.32
CA SER A 3 16.01 31.90 -18.88
C SER A 3 14.52 31.65 -19.15
N ALA A 4 14.01 32.13 -20.29
CA ALA A 4 13.99 31.45 -21.60
C ALA A 4 13.23 30.12 -21.55
N GLY A 5 12.04 30.12 -22.16
CA GLY A 5 11.17 28.96 -22.29
C GLY A 5 11.67 27.91 -23.28
N GLY A 6 11.00 26.76 -23.27
CA GLY A 6 11.24 25.69 -24.23
C GLY A 6 10.06 24.75 -24.30
N LYS A 7 9.09 25.11 -25.16
CA LYS A 7 7.97 24.25 -25.57
C LYS A 7 8.49 23.00 -26.29
N ILE A 8 7.87 21.86 -25.96
CA ILE A 8 7.54 20.69 -26.80
C ILE A 8 8.31 20.58 -28.13
N ARG A 9 9.11 19.52 -28.30
CA ARG A 9 9.57 19.07 -29.63
C ARG A 9 9.18 17.62 -29.88
N ARG A 10 8.32 17.48 -30.89
CA ARG A 10 7.89 16.27 -31.58
C ARG A 10 9.11 15.47 -32.05
N GLY A 11 9.15 14.19 -31.70
CA GLY A 11 9.96 13.20 -32.41
C GLY A 11 9.03 12.17 -33.05
N VAL A 12 8.73 12.36 -34.34
CA VAL A 12 8.19 11.32 -35.22
C VAL A 12 9.38 10.60 -35.83
N ALA A 13 9.48 9.27 -35.63
CA ALA A 13 10.41 8.37 -36.33
C ALA A 13 10.07 6.93 -35.90
N VAL A 14 9.86 5.91 -36.74
CA VAL A 14 9.69 5.72 -38.18
C VAL A 14 8.84 4.44 -38.30
N VAL A 15 7.79 4.45 -39.12
CA VAL A 15 7.06 3.25 -39.53
C VAL A 15 7.76 2.67 -40.76
N THR A 16 8.49 1.57 -40.60
CA THR A 16 9.00 0.66 -41.66
C THR A 16 9.45 -0.64 -40.97
N THR A 17 9.07 -1.87 -41.30
CA THR A 17 8.41 -2.50 -42.45
C THR A 17 7.74 -3.78 -41.92
N VAL A 18 6.56 -4.13 -42.44
CA VAL A 18 5.98 -5.47 -42.25
C VAL A 18 6.68 -6.41 -43.23
N LEU A 19 7.31 -7.47 -42.72
CA LEU A 19 7.61 -8.67 -43.51
C LEU A 19 6.92 -9.85 -42.82
N ALA A 20 5.77 -10.24 -43.35
CA ALA A 20 5.07 -11.45 -42.96
C ALA A 20 5.62 -12.64 -43.77
N LEU A 21 6.06 -13.70 -43.09
CA LEU A 21 6.19 -15.05 -43.65
C LEU A 21 5.61 -16.04 -42.64
N ALA A 22 4.72 -16.88 -43.15
CA ALA A 22 3.70 -17.61 -42.41
C ALA A 22 4.23 -18.87 -41.69
N ALA A 23 3.85 -19.00 -40.41
CA ALA A 23 3.59 -20.27 -39.73
C ALA A 23 2.80 -19.98 -38.44
N GLY A 24 1.47 -19.95 -38.52
CA GLY A 24 0.51 -20.29 -37.44
C GLY A 24 0.73 -19.83 -35.98
N GLY A 25 1.55 -18.83 -35.70
CA GLY A 25 1.83 -18.35 -34.35
C GLY A 25 1.32 -16.93 -34.18
N VAL A 26 0.18 -16.77 -33.51
CA VAL A 26 -0.21 -15.45 -32.99
C VAL A 26 0.86 -15.06 -31.98
N LEU A 27 1.70 -14.09 -32.33
CA LEU A 27 2.53 -13.39 -31.36
C LEU A 27 1.57 -12.64 -30.44
N VAL A 28 1.13 -13.31 -29.37
CA VAL A 28 0.48 -12.64 -28.24
C VAL A 28 1.54 -11.69 -27.70
N ALA A 29 1.44 -10.41 -28.05
CA ALA A 29 2.15 -9.36 -27.34
C ALA A 29 1.73 -9.52 -25.88
N ALA A 30 2.63 -10.02 -25.03
CA ALA A 30 2.38 -10.11 -23.61
C ALA A 30 1.98 -8.70 -23.16
N SER A 31 0.74 -8.55 -22.68
CA SER A 31 0.29 -7.30 -22.08
C SER A 31 1.38 -6.87 -21.09
N PRO A 32 1.75 -5.58 -21.02
CA PRO A 32 2.75 -5.14 -20.05
C PRO A 32 2.30 -5.69 -18.70
N ALA A 33 3.12 -6.54 -18.09
CA ALA A 33 2.79 -7.17 -16.82
C ALA A 33 2.44 -6.03 -15.88
N ALA A 34 1.15 -5.88 -15.56
CA ALA A 34 0.69 -4.89 -14.61
C ALA A 34 1.54 -5.14 -13.36
N ALA A 35 2.40 -4.17 -13.02
CA ALA A 35 3.38 -4.34 -11.96
C ALA A 35 2.62 -4.77 -10.71
N ALA A 36 2.93 -5.98 -10.21
CA ALA A 36 2.27 -6.51 -9.04
C ALA A 36 2.48 -5.55 -7.87
N THR A 37 1.42 -5.30 -7.10
CA THR A 37 1.49 -4.49 -5.89
C THR A 37 2.61 -5.03 -4.99
N PRO A 38 3.59 -4.21 -4.58
CA PRO A 38 4.73 -4.69 -3.82
C PRO A 38 4.29 -5.15 -2.43
N ALA A 39 4.96 -6.16 -1.86
CA ALA A 39 4.68 -6.62 -0.50
C ALA A 39 5.07 -5.56 0.54
N CYS A 40 4.31 -5.40 1.63
CA CYS A 40 4.75 -4.51 2.71
C CYS A 40 5.98 -5.09 3.41
N ASN A 41 6.98 -4.25 3.65
CA ASN A 41 8.24 -4.64 4.28
C ASN A 41 8.73 -3.58 5.28
N GLY A 42 7.82 -2.76 5.79
CA GLY A 42 8.14 -1.80 6.82
C GLY A 42 6.92 -1.11 7.38
N GLN A 43 7.20 -0.24 8.34
CA GLN A 43 6.23 0.72 8.86
C GLN A 43 6.86 2.10 8.74
N THR A 44 6.04 3.12 8.53
CA THR A 44 6.48 4.51 8.61
C THR A 44 5.57 5.30 9.51
N TYR A 45 6.05 6.48 9.89
CA TYR A 45 5.30 7.49 10.60
C TYR A 45 5.05 8.64 9.64
N TRP A 46 3.95 8.57 8.90
CA TRP A 46 3.69 9.50 7.79
C TRP A 46 3.07 10.81 8.29
N TRP A 47 3.63 11.95 7.88
CA TRP A 47 3.08 13.27 8.19
C TRP A 47 1.87 13.59 7.32
N SER A 48 0.70 13.73 7.93
CA SER A 48 -0.49 14.26 7.29
C SER A 48 -0.57 15.76 7.41
N ALA A 49 -0.37 16.47 6.30
CA ALA A 49 -0.58 17.92 6.24
C ALA A 49 -2.05 18.30 6.49
N LYS A 50 -3.01 17.42 6.16
CA LYS A 50 -4.44 17.61 6.42
C LYS A 50 -4.76 17.69 7.92
N TRP A 51 -4.00 16.97 8.74
CA TRP A 51 -4.31 16.78 10.16
C TRP A 51 -3.19 17.23 11.11
N GLY A 52 -2.00 17.57 10.61
CA GLY A 52 -0.85 17.99 11.42
C GLY A 52 -0.27 16.87 12.30
N VAL A 53 -0.33 15.61 11.87
CA VAL A 53 -0.02 14.42 12.70
C VAL A 53 0.78 13.35 11.96
N LYS A 54 1.44 12.46 12.71
CA LYS A 54 2.14 11.28 12.19
C LYS A 54 1.28 10.02 12.34
N LEU A 55 1.00 9.29 11.27
CA LEU A 55 0.28 8.00 11.32
C LEU A 55 1.26 6.84 11.26
N SER A 56 1.09 5.83 12.13
CA SER A 56 1.82 4.56 12.01
C SER A 56 1.10 3.65 11.02
N VAL A 57 1.69 3.44 9.84
CA VAL A 57 1.07 2.67 8.74
C VAL A 57 2.05 1.67 8.13
N PRO A 58 1.56 0.51 7.65
CA PRO A 58 2.32 -0.40 6.82
C PRO A 58 2.78 0.26 5.52
N ILE A 59 4.04 0.00 5.12
CA ILE A 59 4.59 0.48 3.85
C ILE A 59 5.45 -0.55 3.13
N ASN A 60 5.68 -0.30 1.84
CA ASN A 60 6.84 -0.81 1.12
C ASN A 60 7.96 0.26 1.07
N THR A 61 9.16 -0.10 1.53
CA THR A 61 10.32 0.79 1.65
C THR A 61 11.12 0.96 0.35
N ALA A 62 10.77 0.22 -0.72
CA ALA A 62 11.45 0.35 -2.02
C ALA A 62 10.93 1.54 -2.85
N SER A 63 9.86 2.21 -2.41
CA SER A 63 9.24 3.32 -3.13
C SER A 63 9.72 4.67 -2.58
N SER A 64 10.64 5.33 -3.29
CA SER A 64 11.24 6.64 -2.91
C SER A 64 10.34 7.86 -3.13
N GLY A 65 9.03 7.68 -3.34
CA GLY A 65 8.12 8.81 -3.55
C GLY A 65 6.81 8.34 -4.16
N VAL A 66 5.72 8.68 -3.47
CA VAL A 66 4.30 8.46 -3.78
C VAL A 66 3.82 6.99 -3.76
N ASP A 67 2.81 6.74 -2.92
CA ASP A 67 2.10 5.48 -2.65
C ASP A 67 2.84 4.34 -1.95
N VAL A 68 3.78 4.67 -1.06
CA VAL A 68 4.42 3.70 -0.12
C VAL A 68 3.43 2.85 0.69
N ARG A 69 2.16 3.26 0.80
CA ARG A 69 1.09 2.58 1.56
C ARG A 69 0.32 1.55 0.72
N GLY A 70 0.40 1.65 -0.60
CA GLY A 70 -0.22 0.72 -1.54
C GLY A 70 0.59 -0.57 -1.65
N CYS A 71 0.83 -1.22 -0.51
CA CYS A 71 1.55 -2.48 -0.42
C CYS A 71 0.62 -3.61 0.02
N LEU A 72 1.01 -4.84 -0.28
CA LEU A 72 0.23 -6.03 -0.02
C LEU A 72 0.70 -6.74 1.25
N MET A 73 -0.23 -7.11 2.14
CA MET A 73 -0.03 -8.15 3.16
C MET A 73 -1.25 -9.06 3.26
N ARG A 74 -1.01 -10.33 3.57
CA ARG A 74 -2.04 -11.36 3.70
C ARG A 74 -1.64 -12.42 4.71
N GLN A 75 -2.58 -13.32 5.00
CA GLN A 75 -2.31 -14.44 5.88
C GLN A 75 -1.10 -15.27 5.41
N GLY A 76 -0.16 -15.52 6.33
CA GLY A 76 1.11 -16.20 6.07
C GLY A 76 2.33 -15.29 6.07
N ASP A 77 2.15 -13.97 6.05
CA ASP A 77 3.24 -13.02 6.26
C ASP A 77 3.75 -13.08 7.70
N GLY A 78 5.04 -13.38 7.88
CA GLY A 78 5.64 -13.70 9.18
C GLY A 78 6.26 -12.49 9.92
N PRO A 79 6.82 -12.73 11.11
CA PRO A 79 7.13 -11.68 12.09
C PRO A 79 8.54 -11.09 11.89
N SER A 80 9.29 -11.62 10.94
CA SER A 80 10.69 -11.32 10.72
C SER A 80 10.90 -10.05 9.91
N GLY A 81 11.93 -9.30 10.30
CA GLY A 81 12.43 -8.16 9.53
C GLY A 81 11.36 -7.09 9.29
N GLY A 82 11.32 -6.64 8.04
CA GLY A 82 10.44 -5.57 7.58
C GLY A 82 8.96 -5.92 7.58
N VAL A 83 8.64 -7.14 7.15
CA VAL A 83 7.27 -7.65 7.06
C VAL A 83 6.61 -7.66 8.43
N GLY A 84 7.27 -8.23 9.44
CA GLY A 84 6.71 -8.27 10.79
C GLY A 84 6.49 -6.89 11.42
N ARG A 85 7.30 -5.88 11.05
CA ARG A 85 7.03 -4.49 11.47
C ARG A 85 5.75 -3.95 10.82
N ALA A 86 5.55 -4.22 9.54
CA ALA A 86 4.33 -3.85 8.82
C ALA A 86 3.08 -4.51 9.44
N VAL A 87 3.18 -5.81 9.77
CA VAL A 87 2.09 -6.54 10.41
C VAL A 87 1.80 -6.00 11.82
N ARG A 88 2.82 -5.68 12.63
CA ARG A 88 2.61 -5.07 13.95
C ARG A 88 1.90 -3.72 13.87
N ALA A 89 2.23 -2.89 12.89
CA ALA A 89 1.53 -1.62 12.65
C ALA A 89 0.04 -1.86 12.33
N LEU A 90 -0.27 -2.87 11.51
CA LEU A 90 -1.65 -3.26 11.23
C LEU A 90 -2.37 -3.78 12.48
N GLN A 91 -1.77 -4.71 13.22
CA GLN A 91 -2.36 -5.27 14.44
C GLN A 91 -2.62 -4.19 15.48
N GLN A 92 -1.71 -3.21 15.59
CA GLN A 92 -1.89 -2.05 16.47
C GLN A 92 -3.09 -1.21 16.05
N ALA A 93 -3.24 -0.91 14.75
CA ALA A 93 -4.39 -0.18 14.24
C ALA A 93 -5.71 -0.92 14.49
N LEU A 94 -5.74 -2.24 14.25
CA LEU A 94 -6.89 -3.09 14.52
C LEU A 94 -7.30 -3.05 16.01
N ASN A 95 -6.33 -3.15 16.92
CA ASN A 95 -6.62 -3.09 18.35
C ASN A 95 -7.13 -1.72 18.79
N MET A 96 -6.48 -0.64 18.35
CA MET A 96 -6.79 0.71 18.84
C MET A 96 -8.03 1.32 18.19
N CYS A 97 -8.18 1.14 16.88
CA CYS A 97 -9.23 1.81 16.10
C CYS A 97 -10.47 0.94 15.90
N TYR A 98 -10.35 -0.38 16.04
CA TYR A 98 -11.44 -1.33 15.81
C TYR A 98 -11.75 -2.19 17.04
N GLN A 99 -11.07 -1.95 18.16
CA GLN A 99 -11.28 -2.65 19.44
C GLN A 99 -11.03 -4.16 19.33
N GLU A 100 -10.12 -4.55 18.44
CA GLU A 100 -9.65 -5.92 18.34
C GLU A 100 -8.72 -6.27 19.51
N ARG A 101 -8.46 -7.56 19.72
CA ARG A 101 -7.68 -8.06 20.86
C ARG A 101 -6.55 -8.98 20.39
N LEU A 102 -5.76 -8.48 19.46
CA LEU A 102 -4.64 -9.20 18.86
C LEU A 102 -3.37 -9.06 19.70
N THR A 103 -2.53 -10.08 19.68
CA THR A 103 -1.12 -9.96 20.04
C THR A 103 -0.40 -9.13 18.98
N LEU A 104 0.53 -8.26 19.39
CA LEU A 104 1.39 -7.50 18.48
C LEU A 104 2.67 -8.30 18.13
N ASP A 105 2.51 -9.54 17.69
CA ASP A 105 3.62 -10.45 17.37
C ASP A 105 4.25 -10.15 15.99
N GLY A 106 3.50 -9.52 15.10
CA GLY A 106 3.90 -9.31 13.70
C GLY A 106 3.64 -10.51 12.80
N ASP A 107 2.91 -11.51 13.28
CA ASP A 107 2.46 -12.63 12.48
C ASP A 107 1.08 -12.35 11.89
N PHE A 108 0.98 -12.36 10.56
CA PHE A 108 -0.31 -12.26 9.88
C PHE A 108 -0.98 -13.64 9.89
N GLY A 109 -1.43 -14.04 11.08
CA GLY A 109 -2.15 -15.28 11.30
C GLY A 109 -3.64 -15.19 10.96
N SER A 110 -4.36 -16.28 11.23
CA SER A 110 -5.82 -16.35 11.05
C SER A 110 -6.57 -15.31 11.90
N LEU A 111 -6.09 -15.01 13.10
CA LEU A 111 -6.68 -14.00 13.99
C LEU A 111 -6.55 -12.60 13.39
N THR A 112 -5.37 -12.24 12.88
CA THR A 112 -5.14 -10.95 12.20
C THR A 112 -6.01 -10.83 10.95
N LYS A 113 -6.13 -11.90 10.15
CA LYS A 113 -7.04 -11.92 9.00
C LYS A 113 -8.49 -11.68 9.41
N ALA A 114 -8.98 -12.40 10.42
CA ALA A 114 -10.36 -12.26 10.87
C ALA A 114 -10.67 -10.86 11.41
N ALA A 115 -9.72 -10.27 12.16
CA ALA A 115 -9.81 -8.89 12.63
C ALA A 115 -9.83 -7.90 11.47
N LEU A 116 -8.98 -8.09 10.46
CA LEU A 116 -8.96 -7.25 9.27
C LEU A 116 -10.28 -7.30 8.51
N VAL A 117 -10.84 -8.50 8.30
CA VAL A 117 -12.17 -8.65 7.67
C VAL A 117 -13.24 -7.86 8.41
N ARG A 118 -13.25 -7.88 9.75
CA ARG A 118 -14.22 -7.10 10.54
C ARG A 118 -14.01 -5.61 10.39
N ALA A 119 -12.76 -5.14 10.39
CA ALA A 119 -12.45 -3.73 10.18
C ALA A 119 -12.84 -3.26 8.77
N GLN A 120 -12.51 -4.03 7.72
CA GLN A 120 -12.91 -3.77 6.34
C GLN A 120 -14.43 -3.66 6.18
N ARG A 121 -15.21 -4.53 6.87
CA ARG A 121 -16.67 -4.43 6.90
C ARG A 121 -17.17 -3.14 7.57
N ARG A 122 -16.52 -2.71 8.67
CA ARG A 122 -16.87 -1.46 9.37
C ARG A 122 -16.60 -0.23 8.50
N GLU A 123 -15.55 -0.28 7.68
CA GLU A 123 -15.22 0.78 6.72
C GLU A 123 -16.04 0.72 5.42
N GLY A 124 -16.88 -0.31 5.24
CA GLY A 124 -17.71 -0.45 4.04
C GLY A 124 -16.94 -0.77 2.76
N ILE A 125 -15.76 -1.38 2.87
CA ILE A 125 -14.92 -1.80 1.73
C ILE A 125 -14.96 -3.33 1.54
N SER A 126 -14.28 -3.84 0.50
CA SER A 126 -14.11 -5.28 0.28
C SER A 126 -13.50 -5.94 1.52
N ALA A 127 -14.15 -6.98 2.04
CA ALA A 127 -13.79 -7.66 3.29
C ALA A 127 -13.11 -9.01 3.02
N ASP A 128 -12.04 -8.99 2.23
CA ASP A 128 -11.27 -10.15 1.79
C ASP A 128 -10.19 -10.61 2.80
N GLY A 129 -9.93 -9.80 3.82
CA GLY A 129 -8.89 -10.05 4.81
C GLY A 129 -7.47 -9.86 4.26
N VAL A 130 -7.33 -9.09 3.17
CA VAL A 130 -6.06 -8.73 2.55
C VAL A 130 -5.81 -7.25 2.78
N TYR A 131 -4.63 -6.91 3.30
CA TYR A 131 -4.20 -5.53 3.35
C TYR A 131 -3.64 -5.15 1.97
N GLY A 132 -4.33 -4.27 1.27
CA GLY A 132 -3.92 -3.71 -0.03
C GLY A 132 -4.26 -2.23 -0.13
N PRO A 133 -4.10 -1.60 -1.32
CA PRO A 133 -4.29 -0.15 -1.49
C PRO A 133 -5.63 0.37 -0.97
N GLN A 134 -6.75 -0.28 -1.30
CA GLN A 134 -8.07 0.11 -0.79
C GLN A 134 -8.14 0.03 0.75
N THR A 135 -7.55 -1.00 1.35
CA THR A 135 -7.51 -1.09 2.82
C THR A 135 -6.62 -0.01 3.41
N ALA A 136 -5.46 0.27 2.82
CA ALA A 136 -4.55 1.32 3.28
C ALA A 136 -5.19 2.72 3.29
N ASP A 137 -6.08 2.98 2.34
CA ASP A 137 -6.77 4.26 2.17
C ASP A 137 -7.91 4.48 3.16
N PHE A 138 -8.68 3.42 3.44
CA PHE A 138 -9.91 3.49 4.23
C PHE A 138 -9.75 3.05 5.67
N LEU A 139 -8.79 2.18 5.98
CA LEU A 139 -8.56 1.75 7.35
C LEU A 139 -8.07 2.93 8.20
N ALA A 140 -8.62 3.04 9.40
CA ALA A 140 -8.24 4.02 10.38
C ALA A 140 -6.97 3.57 11.11
N PHE A 141 -6.04 4.51 11.26
CA PHE A 141 -4.78 4.29 11.98
C PHE A 141 -4.66 5.25 13.16
N PRO A 142 -3.99 4.83 14.24
CA PRO A 142 -3.75 5.70 15.38
C PRO A 142 -2.66 6.73 15.05
N PHE A 143 -2.77 7.90 15.66
CA PHE A 143 -1.80 8.97 15.53
C PHE A 143 -0.65 8.84 16.51
N LEU A 144 0.45 9.51 16.19
CA LEU A 144 1.55 9.78 17.11
C LEU A 144 1.56 11.25 17.49
N SER A 145 1.53 11.52 18.79
CA SER A 145 1.89 12.82 19.36
C SER A 145 3.25 12.69 20.04
N GLY A 146 4.28 13.29 19.44
CA GLY A 146 5.67 13.07 19.85
C GLY A 146 6.07 11.60 19.66
N ASN A 147 6.46 10.93 20.75
CA ASN A 147 6.85 9.52 20.77
C ASN A 147 5.72 8.56 21.22
N PHE A 148 4.51 9.08 21.47
CA PHE A 148 3.40 8.30 22.01
C PHE A 148 2.31 8.08 20.98
N VAL A 149 1.81 6.85 20.86
CA VAL A 149 0.67 6.52 20.03
C VAL A 149 -0.61 6.92 20.78
N THR A 150 -1.37 7.85 20.20
CA THR A 150 -2.55 8.47 20.80
C THR A 150 -3.84 8.13 20.03
N THR A 151 -4.97 8.41 20.67
CA THR A 151 -6.26 7.79 20.37
C THR A 151 -7.20 8.48 19.38
N PRO A 152 -6.91 9.60 18.69
CA PRO A 152 -7.73 9.85 17.51
C PRO A 152 -7.32 8.81 16.44
N CYS A 153 -8.28 8.00 16.01
CA CYS A 153 -8.12 7.09 14.88
C CYS A 153 -8.72 7.75 13.64
N ARG A 154 -8.00 7.69 12.52
CA ARG A 154 -8.45 8.34 11.28
C ARG A 154 -7.96 7.60 10.07
N SER A 155 -8.79 7.56 9.04
CA SER A 155 -8.41 7.09 7.71
C SER A 155 -7.92 8.25 6.85
N PHE A 156 -7.32 7.94 5.70
CA PHE A 156 -6.83 8.95 4.78
C PHE A 156 -7.95 9.60 3.98
N TYR A 157 -9.01 8.84 3.71
CA TYR A 157 -10.18 9.27 2.94
C TYR A 157 -11.39 9.73 3.77
N GLY A 158 -11.32 9.64 5.12
CA GLY A 158 -12.30 10.21 6.05
C GLY A 158 -11.95 11.57 6.65
#